data_AF-A0A0M3J4V9-F1
#
_entry.id   AF-A0A0M3J4V9-F1
#
_cell.length_a   1.000
_cell.length_b   1.000
_cell.length_c   1.000
_cell.angle_alpha   90.00
_cell.angle_beta   90.00
_cell.angle_gamma   90.00
#
_symmetry.space_group_name_H-M   'P 1'
#
loop_
_entity.id
_entity.type
_entity.pdbx_description
1 polymer ?
#
loop_
_entity_poly.entity_id
_entity_poly.type
_entity_poly.pdbx_seq_one_letter_code
_entity_poly.pdbx_strand_id
1 'polypeptide(L)'
;MINVAELKKDKCFIKLIKKLQKDMDELKKRHQKQRDSIQKQQQSNVEKLMCDSHKQSKKRTVTGTASNHSRHQTLSNRQSDPSNISPNMANSHKMRSLVMTQTDEWSAMVRRHETECYELRRTHIREEFDLLNKLLLEAQKQQMNALKLRLETENKELKQTQTKKSMDDARAIQQDKSIKTKAEKDRRVKEMNEKNLKMFFEERKRLAIKSQKHEEQLSKRHQEQCEALEKDAVKVWRINRDS
;
A
#
# COMPACT_ATOMS: atom_id res chain seq x y z
N MET A 1 -12.31 20.01 1.74
CA MET A 1 -12.25 18.59 1.34
C MET A 1 -10.83 18.14 1.58
N ILE A 2 -10.62 17.03 2.28
CA ILE A 2 -9.27 16.52 2.51
C ILE A 2 -8.85 15.78 1.24
N ASN A 3 -7.73 16.18 0.64
CA ASN A 3 -7.25 15.62 -0.60
C ASN A 3 -6.10 14.64 -0.30
N VAL A 4 -6.25 13.38 -0.72
CA VAL A 4 -5.22 12.35 -0.57
C VAL A 4 -3.90 12.78 -1.23
N ALA A 5 -3.94 13.52 -2.34
CA ALA A 5 -2.74 14.05 -2.98
C ALA A 5 -1.94 15.01 -2.09
N GLU A 6 -2.62 15.78 -1.22
CA GLU A 6 -1.95 16.62 -0.24
C GLU A 6 -1.40 15.80 0.92
N LEU A 7 -2.11 14.76 1.37
CA LEU A 7 -1.61 13.84 2.40
C LEU A 7 -0.32 13.13 1.96
N LYS A 8 -0.18 12.83 0.66
CA LYS A 8 1.06 12.25 0.10
C LYS A 8 2.26 13.19 0.14
N LYS A 9 2.06 14.50 0.34
CA LYS A 9 3.15 15.47 0.54
C LYS A 9 3.60 15.54 2.01
N ASP A 10 2.90 14.85 2.92
CA ASP A 10 3.29 14.82 4.32
C ASP A 10 4.71 14.24 4.47
N LYS A 11 5.50 14.86 5.35
CA LYS A 11 6.90 14.49 5.56
C LYS A 11 7.06 13.04 6.02
N CYS A 12 6.12 12.50 6.80
CA CYS A 12 6.13 11.10 7.23
C CYS A 12 5.85 10.17 6.05
N PHE A 13 4.90 10.53 5.16
CA PHE A 13 4.59 9.75 3.98
C PHE A 13 5.78 9.73 2.99
N ILE A 14 6.41 10.87 2.74
CA ILE A 14 7.60 10.96 1.89
C ILE A 14 8.75 10.09 2.45
N LYS A 15 8.95 10.10 3.78
CA LYS A 15 9.95 9.24 4.44
C LYS A 15 9.63 7.75 4.26
N LEU A 16 8.35 7.38 4.37
CA LEU A 16 7.92 6.01 4.14
C LEU A 16 8.24 5.58 2.71
N ILE A 17 7.82 6.34 1.70
CA ILE A 17 8.11 6.01 0.29
C ILE A 17 9.61 5.81 0.03
N LYS A 18 10.47 6.66 0.60
CA LYS A 18 11.92 6.50 0.49
C LYS A 18 12.44 5.20 1.12
N LYS A 19 11.88 4.80 2.27
CA LYS A 19 12.20 3.53 2.93
C LYS A 19 11.76 2.35 2.05
N LEU A 20 10.51 2.33 1.60
CA LEU A 20 9.97 1.27 0.75
C LEU A 20 10.76 1.13 -0.56
N GLN A 21 11.17 2.24 -1.17
CA GLN A 21 12.03 2.21 -2.36
C GLN A 21 13.39 1.56 -2.06
N LYS A 22 14.02 1.93 -0.94
CA LYS A 22 15.30 1.35 -0.51
C LYS A 22 15.19 -0.16 -0.25
N ASP A 23 14.13 -0.59 0.43
CA ASP A 23 13.89 -2.02 0.74
C ASP A 23 13.74 -2.84 -0.56
N MET A 24 13.07 -2.29 -1.58
CA MET A 24 12.93 -2.91 -2.90
C MET A 24 14.26 -3.00 -3.66
N ASP A 25 15.09 -1.96 -3.60
CA ASP A 25 16.38 -1.94 -4.27
C ASP A 25 17.38 -2.91 -3.60
N GLU A 26 17.33 -3.04 -2.28
CA GLU A 26 18.10 -4.04 -1.54
C GLU A 26 17.68 -5.48 -1.89
N LEU A 27 16.38 -5.73 -2.03
CA LEU A 27 15.85 -7.03 -2.48
C LEU A 27 16.38 -7.38 -3.88
N LYS A 28 16.26 -6.47 -4.84
CA LYS A 28 16.75 -6.66 -6.22
C LYS A 28 18.25 -6.94 -6.25
N LYS A 29 19.03 -6.22 -5.44
CA LYS A 29 20.48 -6.43 -5.33
C LYS A 29 20.80 -7.82 -4.77
N ARG A 30 20.04 -8.30 -3.79
CA ARG A 30 20.17 -9.66 -3.25
C ARG A 30 19.82 -10.72 -4.29
N HIS A 31 18.73 -10.53 -5.03
CA HIS A 31 18.33 -11.43 -6.12
C HIS A 31 19.39 -11.51 -7.21
N GLN A 32 19.95 -10.38 -7.64
CA GLN A 32 21.02 -10.36 -8.66
C GLN A 32 22.25 -11.14 -8.19
N LYS A 33 22.71 -10.95 -6.95
CA LYS A 33 23.83 -11.71 -6.39
C LYS A 33 23.55 -13.22 -6.36
N GLN A 34 22.32 -13.64 -6.03
CA GLN A 34 21.93 -15.04 -6.05
C GLN A 34 21.94 -15.63 -7.46
N ARG A 35 21.44 -14.88 -8.46
CA ARG A 35 21.48 -15.27 -9.88
C ARG A 35 22.92 -15.45 -10.36
N ASP A 36 23.78 -14.48 -10.09
CA ASP A 36 25.19 -14.53 -10.47
C ASP A 36 25.91 -15.72 -9.83
N SER A 37 25.64 -16.00 -8.55
CA SER A 37 26.23 -17.12 -7.83
C SER A 37 25.81 -18.47 -8.42
N ILE A 38 24.51 -18.65 -8.69
CA ILE A 38 23.98 -19.90 -9.26
C ILE A 38 24.50 -20.07 -10.68
N GLN A 39 24.49 -19.02 -11.51
CA GLN A 39 25.02 -19.09 -12.88
C GLN A 39 26.50 -19.50 -12.90
N LYS A 40 27.33 -18.92 -12.03
CA LYS A 40 28.75 -19.30 -11.90
C LYS A 40 28.91 -20.77 -11.48
N GLN A 41 28.09 -21.24 -10.54
CA GLN A 41 28.12 -22.63 -10.10
C GLN A 41 27.70 -23.59 -11.24
N GLN A 42 26.65 -23.24 -11.97
CA GLN A 42 26.15 -24.03 -13.10
C GLN A 42 27.19 -24.12 -14.22
N GLN A 43 27.80 -22.98 -14.58
CA GLN A 43 28.88 -22.92 -15.58
C GLN A 43 30.08 -23.79 -15.16
N SER A 44 30.51 -23.70 -13.90
CA SER A 44 31.61 -24.53 -13.38
C SER A 44 31.29 -26.03 -13.42
N ASN A 45 30.05 -26.42 -13.11
CA ASN A 45 29.62 -27.82 -13.15
C ASN A 45 29.65 -28.39 -14.58
N VAL A 46 29.24 -27.59 -15.57
CA VAL A 46 29.32 -27.96 -17.00
C VAL A 46 30.77 -28.13 -17.44
N GLU A 47 31.65 -27.16 -17.12
CA GLU A 47 33.07 -27.21 -17.46
C GLU A 47 33.77 -28.45 -16.90
N LYS A 48 33.51 -28.79 -15.63
CA LYS A 48 34.05 -30.00 -14.99
C LYS A 48 33.59 -31.26 -15.71
N LEU A 49 32.28 -31.39 -16.00
CA LEU A 49 31.74 -32.55 -16.70
C LEU A 49 32.36 -32.69 -18.10
N MET A 50 32.53 -31.59 -18.84
CA MET A 50 33.21 -31.61 -20.15
C MET A 50 34.68 -32.02 -20.06
N CYS A 51 35.42 -31.51 -19.06
CA CYS A 51 36.83 -31.88 -18.85
C CYS A 51 37.00 -33.36 -18.50
N ASP A 52 36.16 -33.90 -17.61
CA ASP A 52 36.22 -35.31 -17.19
C ASP A 52 35.89 -36.26 -18.34
N SER A 53 34.94 -35.85 -19.19
CA SER A 53 34.59 -36.55 -20.43
C SER A 53 35.76 -36.63 -21.40
N HIS A 54 36.49 -35.51 -21.58
CA HIS A 54 37.64 -35.44 -22.49
C HIS A 54 38.80 -36.31 -22.00
N LYS A 55 39.03 -36.36 -20.67
CA LYS A 55 40.02 -37.25 -20.04
C LYS A 55 39.67 -38.73 -20.20
N GLN A 56 38.39 -39.11 -20.05
CA GLN A 56 37.95 -40.50 -20.29
C GLN A 56 38.11 -40.92 -21.75
N SER A 57 37.83 -40.03 -22.71
CA SER A 57 38.01 -40.32 -24.13
C SER A 57 39.50 -40.53 -24.49
N LYS A 58 40.39 -39.66 -23.99
CA LYS A 58 41.84 -39.72 -24.26
C LYS A 58 42.51 -40.96 -23.66
N LYS A 59 42.06 -41.43 -22.49
CA LYS A 59 42.58 -42.65 -21.84
C LYS A 59 42.21 -43.92 -22.60
N ARG A 60 41.06 -43.95 -23.30
CA ARG A 60 40.65 -45.09 -24.15
C ARG A 60 41.44 -45.18 -25.47
N THR A 61 41.91 -44.06 -26.01
CA THR A 61 42.71 -44.05 -27.26
C THR A 61 44.17 -44.44 -27.01
N VAL A 62 44.73 -44.08 -25.85
CA VAL A 62 46.15 -44.35 -25.50
C VAL A 62 46.40 -45.82 -25.15
N THR A 63 45.41 -46.56 -24.63
CA THR A 63 45.54 -48.00 -24.40
C THR A 63 45.47 -48.85 -25.67
N GLY A 64 45.23 -48.25 -26.85
CA GLY A 64 45.09 -48.95 -28.13
C GLY A 64 46.32 -48.91 -29.04
N THR A 65 47.43 -48.31 -28.63
CA THR A 65 48.63 -48.18 -29.50
C THR A 65 49.91 -48.47 -28.75
N ALA A 66 50.23 -49.77 -28.61
CA ALA A 66 51.59 -50.23 -28.32
C ALA A 66 51.92 -51.46 -29.20
N SER A 67 52.87 -51.22 -30.11
CA SER A 67 53.79 -52.13 -30.85
C SER A 67 53.28 -53.17 -31.86
N ASN A 68 53.57 -52.87 -33.14
CA ASN A 68 54.29 -53.66 -34.18
C ASN A 68 53.98 -55.15 -34.42
N HIS A 69 53.54 -55.50 -35.65
CA HIS A 69 54.39 -56.00 -36.77
C HIS A 69 53.55 -56.76 -37.83
N SER A 70 53.71 -56.36 -39.11
CA SER A 70 53.66 -57.17 -40.36
C SER A 70 52.41 -57.96 -40.84
N ARG A 71 52.08 -57.69 -42.13
CA ARG A 71 51.46 -58.52 -43.20
C ARG A 71 49.94 -58.72 -43.26
N HIS A 72 49.37 -58.03 -44.27
CA HIS A 72 48.35 -58.45 -45.25
C HIS A 72 47.33 -59.54 -44.86
N GLN A 73 46.05 -59.17 -44.70
CA GLN A 73 44.92 -59.99 -45.14
C GLN A 73 43.65 -59.15 -45.38
N THR A 74 42.76 -59.72 -46.19
CA THR A 74 41.82 -59.13 -47.16
C THR A 74 40.49 -58.61 -46.61
N LEU A 75 39.85 -57.74 -47.41
CA LEU A 75 38.50 -57.20 -47.26
C LEU A 75 37.42 -58.29 -47.36
N SER A 76 36.86 -58.74 -46.24
CA SER A 76 35.55 -59.41 -46.21
C SER A 76 34.99 -59.46 -44.80
N ASN A 77 33.68 -59.16 -44.69
CA ASN A 77 32.83 -59.19 -43.48
C ASN A 77 32.95 -58.02 -42.49
N ARG A 78 32.38 -56.87 -42.87
CA ARG A 78 31.74 -55.97 -41.89
C ARG A 78 30.40 -56.58 -41.46
N GLN A 79 30.44 -57.47 -40.46
CA GLN A 79 29.28 -57.61 -39.58
C GLN A 79 29.28 -56.40 -38.65
N SER A 80 28.30 -55.53 -38.81
CA SER A 80 28.03 -54.41 -37.91
C SER A 80 27.55 -54.97 -36.57
N ASP A 81 28.52 -55.21 -35.69
CA ASP A 81 28.31 -55.53 -34.29
C ASP A 81 27.60 -54.33 -33.60
N PRO A 82 26.38 -54.50 -33.05
CA PRO A 82 25.61 -53.41 -32.44
C PRO A 82 26.20 -52.95 -31.10
N SER A 83 27.28 -53.57 -30.63
CA SER A 83 27.94 -53.31 -29.36
C SER A 83 28.86 -52.07 -29.33
N ASN A 84 29.05 -51.38 -30.47
CA ASN A 84 29.86 -50.14 -30.53
C ASN A 84 29.06 -48.84 -30.25
N ILE A 85 27.81 -48.99 -29.80
CA ILE A 85 27.02 -47.96 -29.14
C ILE A 85 27.29 -48.19 -27.63
N SER A 86 28.17 -47.51 -26.90
CA SER A 86 28.07 -46.09 -26.64
C SER A 86 29.02 -45.62 -25.52
N PRO A 87 30.09 -44.88 -25.82
CA PRO A 87 30.73 -43.97 -24.86
C PRO A 87 30.01 -42.61 -24.80
N ASN A 88 29.23 -42.30 -25.85
CA ASN A 88 28.60 -41.01 -26.06
C ASN A 88 27.25 -40.89 -25.30
N MET A 89 26.50 -41.98 -25.13
CA MET A 89 25.20 -41.96 -24.42
C MET A 89 25.36 -41.84 -22.92
N ALA A 90 26.33 -42.50 -22.28
CA ALA A 90 26.54 -42.37 -20.83
C ALA A 90 26.92 -40.92 -20.45
N ASN A 91 27.64 -40.24 -21.34
CA ASN A 91 27.98 -38.84 -21.20
C ASN A 91 26.78 -37.92 -21.53
N SER A 92 25.97 -38.30 -22.51
CA SER A 92 24.69 -37.65 -22.84
C SER A 92 23.68 -37.73 -21.69
N HIS A 93 23.54 -38.88 -21.02
CA HIS A 93 22.64 -39.06 -19.89
C HIS A 93 23.06 -38.23 -18.66
N LYS A 94 24.36 -38.22 -18.34
CA LYS A 94 24.90 -37.37 -17.26
C LYS A 94 24.70 -35.88 -17.56
N MET A 95 24.94 -35.46 -18.80
CA MET A 95 24.69 -34.08 -19.23
C MET A 95 23.21 -33.72 -19.18
N ARG A 96 22.31 -34.58 -19.67
CA ARG A 96 20.84 -34.38 -19.60
C ARG A 96 20.38 -34.25 -18.16
N SER A 97 20.84 -35.15 -17.27
CA SER A 97 20.52 -35.10 -15.85
C SER A 97 21.01 -33.80 -15.20
N LEU A 98 22.25 -33.39 -15.47
CA LEU A 98 22.79 -32.11 -14.98
C LEU A 98 21.94 -30.92 -15.46
N VAL A 99 21.62 -30.86 -16.75
CA VAL A 99 20.79 -29.78 -17.33
C VAL A 99 19.40 -29.75 -16.69
N MET A 100 18.78 -30.92 -16.45
CA MET A 100 17.49 -30.99 -15.75
C MET A 100 17.60 -30.41 -14.32
N THR A 101 18.59 -30.86 -13.53
CA THR A 101 18.80 -30.34 -12.16
C THR A 101 19.07 -28.83 -12.16
N GLN A 102 19.92 -28.33 -13.06
CA GLN A 102 20.21 -26.90 -13.16
C GLN A 102 18.97 -26.09 -13.56
N THR A 103 18.13 -26.64 -14.45
CA THR A 103 16.85 -26.02 -14.85
C THR A 103 15.88 -25.96 -13.67
N ASP A 104 15.79 -27.03 -12.88
CA ASP A 104 14.93 -27.10 -11.70
C ASP A 104 15.38 -26.13 -10.61
N GLU A 105 16.68 -26.09 -10.30
CA GLU A 105 17.29 -25.16 -9.35
C GLU A 105 17.04 -23.69 -9.75
N TRP A 106 17.25 -23.38 -11.03
CA TRP A 106 17.00 -22.04 -11.55
C TRP A 106 15.52 -21.68 -11.48
N SER A 107 14.64 -22.57 -11.92
CA SER A 107 13.18 -22.37 -11.90
C SER A 107 12.65 -22.23 -10.47
N ALA A 108 13.22 -22.95 -9.50
CA ALA A 108 12.87 -22.80 -8.08
C ALA A 108 13.34 -21.45 -7.52
N MET A 109 14.55 -21.01 -7.89
CA MET A 109 15.08 -19.70 -7.48
C MET A 109 14.24 -18.54 -8.04
N VAL A 110 13.87 -18.59 -9.32
CA VAL A 110 13.00 -17.59 -9.96
C VAL A 110 11.65 -17.50 -9.26
N ARG A 111 10.96 -18.64 -9.05
CA ARG A 111 9.68 -18.67 -8.33
C ARG A 111 9.78 -18.10 -6.90
N ARG A 112 10.89 -18.37 -6.21
CA ARG A 112 11.14 -17.78 -4.89
C ARG A 112 11.32 -16.26 -4.98
N HIS A 113 12.10 -15.76 -5.95
CA HIS A 113 12.29 -14.33 -6.16
C HIS A 113 10.99 -13.61 -6.47
N GLU A 114 10.15 -14.19 -7.32
CA GLU A 114 8.80 -13.68 -7.63
C GLU A 114 7.94 -13.58 -6.37
N THR A 115 7.93 -14.65 -5.56
CA THR A 115 7.19 -14.69 -4.29
C THR A 115 7.69 -13.61 -3.33
N GLU A 116 9.02 -13.49 -3.13
CA GLU A 116 9.60 -12.45 -2.27
C GLU A 116 9.25 -11.03 -2.75
N CYS A 117 9.29 -10.79 -4.06
CA CYS A 117 8.92 -9.49 -4.63
C CYS A 117 7.45 -9.17 -4.40
N TYR A 118 6.57 -10.14 -4.65
CA TYR A 118 5.13 -10.00 -4.45
C TYR A 118 4.79 -9.70 -2.99
N GLU A 119 5.37 -10.46 -2.06
CA GLU A 119 5.18 -10.29 -0.62
C GLU A 119 5.68 -8.94 -0.10
N LEU A 120 6.83 -8.48 -0.60
CA LEU A 120 7.36 -7.17 -0.26
C LEU A 120 6.44 -6.05 -0.77
N ARG A 121 6.00 -6.11 -2.03
CA ARG A 121 5.04 -5.13 -2.60
C ARG A 121 3.72 -5.11 -1.83
N ARG A 122 3.21 -6.28 -1.45
CA ARG A 122 1.99 -6.40 -0.65
C ARG A 122 2.13 -5.72 0.71
N THR A 123 3.30 -5.88 1.34
CA THR A 123 3.63 -5.21 2.60
C THR A 123 3.72 -3.70 2.40
N HIS A 124 4.38 -3.22 1.33
CA HIS A 124 4.48 -1.80 0.99
C HIS A 124 3.11 -1.16 0.80
N ILE A 125 2.20 -1.80 0.03
CA ILE A 125 0.85 -1.29 -0.20
C ILE A 125 0.08 -1.14 1.12
N ARG A 126 0.24 -2.10 2.05
CA ARG A 126 -0.36 -2.02 3.39
C ARG A 126 0.22 -0.86 4.20
N GLU A 127 1.55 -0.74 4.27
CA GLU A 127 2.21 0.35 5.01
C GLU A 127 1.81 1.74 4.47
N GLU A 128 1.72 1.89 3.14
CA GLU A 128 1.26 3.13 2.49
C GLU A 128 -0.19 3.46 2.86
N PHE A 129 -1.08 2.47 2.79
CA PHE A 129 -2.49 2.63 3.15
C PHE A 129 -2.65 3.01 4.64
N ASP A 130 -2.01 2.27 5.54
CA ASP A 130 -2.13 2.49 6.99
C ASP A 130 -1.69 3.91 7.37
N LEU A 131 -0.60 4.40 6.77
CA LEU A 131 -0.12 5.75 7.03
C LEU A 131 -1.06 6.81 6.43
N LEU A 132 -1.55 6.63 5.20
CA LEU A 132 -2.51 7.56 4.60
C LEU A 132 -3.82 7.61 5.39
N ASN A 133 -4.30 6.47 5.86
CA ASN A 133 -5.51 6.39 6.68
C ASN A 133 -5.30 7.13 8.00
N LYS A 134 -4.16 6.94 8.67
CA LYS A 134 -3.83 7.68 9.89
C LYS A 134 -3.79 9.20 9.66
N LEU A 135 -3.14 9.65 8.59
CA LEU A 135 -3.06 11.07 8.23
C LEU A 135 -4.45 11.65 7.91
N LEU A 136 -5.29 10.89 7.21
CA LEU A 136 -6.66 11.26 6.89
C LEU A 136 -7.48 11.45 8.17
N LEU A 137 -7.48 10.47 9.08
CA LEU A 137 -8.23 10.53 10.34
C LEU A 137 -7.79 11.71 11.21
N GLU A 138 -6.49 12.00 11.27
CA GLU A 138 -6.00 13.17 12.02
C GLU A 138 -6.47 14.48 11.40
N ALA A 139 -6.42 14.62 10.07
CA ALA A 139 -6.95 15.79 9.38
C ALA A 139 -8.48 15.95 9.57
N GLN A 140 -9.23 14.84 9.55
CA GLN A 140 -10.67 14.82 9.82
C GLN A 140 -10.97 15.27 11.25
N LYS A 141 -10.21 14.77 12.23
CA LYS A 141 -10.33 15.17 13.63
C LYS A 141 -10.07 16.67 13.82
N GLN A 142 -9.03 17.21 13.19
CA GLN A 142 -8.76 18.65 13.22
C GLN A 142 -9.89 19.47 12.62
N GLN A 143 -10.44 19.03 11.48
CA GLN A 143 -11.58 19.69 10.85
C GLN A 143 -12.84 19.67 11.73
N MET A 144 -13.11 18.54 12.40
CA MET A 144 -14.24 18.40 13.33
C MET A 144 -14.08 19.30 14.54
N ASN A 145 -12.89 19.34 15.14
CA ASN A 145 -12.59 20.21 16.28
C ASN A 145 -12.76 21.70 15.91
N ALA A 146 -12.28 22.10 14.74
CA ALA A 146 -12.47 23.48 14.25
C ALA A 146 -13.96 23.83 14.05
N LEU A 147 -14.76 22.89 13.55
CA LEU A 147 -16.21 23.07 13.43
C LEU A 147 -16.86 23.24 14.82
N LYS A 148 -16.55 22.37 15.78
CA LYS A 148 -17.08 22.43 17.15
C LYS A 148 -16.78 23.77 17.82
N LEU A 149 -15.54 24.24 17.72
CA LEU A 149 -15.13 25.54 18.29
C LEU A 149 -15.92 26.70 17.66
N ARG A 150 -16.17 26.66 16.36
CA ARG A 150 -17.01 27.65 15.67
C ARG A 150 -18.46 27.62 16.16
N LEU A 151 -19.04 26.44 16.31
CA LEU A 151 -20.42 26.27 16.78
C LEU A 151 -20.58 26.73 18.24
N GLU A 152 -19.59 26.46 19.09
CA GLU A 152 -19.53 26.99 20.45
C GLU A 152 -19.50 28.53 20.48
N THR A 153 -18.75 29.14 19.56
CA THR A 153 -18.67 30.59 19.43
C THR A 153 -20.01 31.19 19.00
N GLU A 154 -20.66 30.62 17.97
CA GLU A 154 -22.00 31.03 17.51
C GLU A 154 -23.04 30.90 18.63
N ASN A 155 -22.93 29.87 19.49
CA ASN A 155 -23.81 29.69 20.64
C ASN A 155 -23.61 30.77 21.73
N LYS A 156 -22.35 31.15 22.00
CA LYS A 156 -22.03 32.25 22.93
C LYS A 156 -22.53 33.58 22.39
N GLU A 157 -22.33 33.86 21.11
CA GLU A 157 -22.83 35.06 20.43
C GLU A 157 -24.36 35.16 20.46
N LEU A 158 -25.07 34.03 20.24
CA LEU A 158 -26.53 34.00 20.36
C LEU A 158 -26.97 34.38 21.78
N LYS A 159 -26.37 33.77 22.82
CA LYS A 159 -26.69 34.10 24.21
C LYS A 159 -26.45 35.57 24.52
N GLN A 160 -25.33 36.12 24.08
CA GLN A 160 -25.01 37.53 24.26
C GLN A 160 -26.03 38.44 23.55
N THR A 161 -26.43 38.08 22.33
CA THR A 161 -27.44 38.81 21.56
C THR A 161 -28.81 38.78 22.26
N GLN A 162 -29.21 37.63 22.81
CA GLN A 162 -30.45 37.48 23.58
C GLN A 162 -30.43 38.33 24.86
N THR A 163 -29.33 38.33 25.61
CA THR A 163 -29.16 39.18 26.79
C THR A 163 -29.25 40.66 26.43
N LYS A 164 -28.54 41.10 25.38
CA LYS A 164 -28.57 42.49 24.92
C LYS A 164 -29.98 42.91 24.51
N LYS A 165 -30.68 42.08 23.73
CA LYS A 165 -32.05 42.36 23.31
C LYS A 165 -32.99 42.51 24.51
N SER A 166 -32.90 41.62 25.50
CA SER A 166 -33.72 41.71 26.71
C SER A 166 -33.48 43.02 27.47
N MET A 167 -32.23 43.45 27.59
CA MET A 167 -31.87 44.74 28.21
C MET A 167 -32.38 45.94 27.41
N ASP A 168 -32.30 45.90 26.09
CA ASP A 168 -32.73 46.98 25.21
C ASP A 168 -34.27 47.11 25.20
N ASP A 169 -35.00 45.98 25.16
CA ASP A 169 -36.47 45.99 25.25
C ASP A 169 -36.95 46.52 26.61
N ALA A 170 -36.30 46.12 27.71
CA ALA A 170 -36.62 46.62 29.05
C ALA A 170 -36.39 48.14 29.16
N ARG A 171 -35.29 48.64 28.59
CA ARG A 171 -35.01 50.09 28.50
C ARG A 171 -36.04 50.82 27.66
N ALA A 172 -36.50 50.24 26.55
CA ALA A 172 -37.53 50.83 25.69
C ALA A 172 -38.86 51.01 26.45
N ILE A 173 -39.31 49.99 27.20
CA ILE A 173 -40.52 50.11 28.04
C ILE A 173 -40.32 51.17 29.14
N GLN A 174 -39.10 51.28 29.69
CA GLN A 174 -38.83 52.26 30.74
C GLN A 174 -38.88 53.70 30.24
N GLN A 175 -38.42 53.95 29.01
CA GLN A 175 -38.37 55.26 28.36
C GLN A 175 -39.67 55.66 27.68
N ASP A 176 -40.62 54.74 27.53
CA ASP A 176 -41.92 55.00 26.92
C ASP A 176 -42.79 55.90 27.81
N LYS A 177 -42.92 57.17 27.39
CA LYS A 177 -43.71 58.20 28.08
C LYS A 177 -45.22 57.99 27.94
N SER A 178 -45.68 57.13 27.04
CA SER A 178 -47.11 56.84 26.86
C SER A 178 -47.68 55.99 27.99
N ILE A 179 -46.83 55.21 28.68
CA ILE A 179 -47.20 54.32 29.78
C ILE A 179 -47.13 55.09 31.11
N LYS A 180 -48.29 55.55 31.57
CA LYS A 180 -48.37 56.45 32.75
C LYS A 180 -48.53 55.73 34.09
N THR A 181 -49.05 54.49 34.10
CA THR A 181 -49.34 53.76 35.35
C THR A 181 -48.36 52.62 35.57
N LYS A 182 -48.03 52.38 36.84
CA LYS A 182 -47.15 51.26 37.24
C LYS A 182 -47.74 49.91 36.80
N ALA A 183 -49.05 49.72 37.00
CA ALA A 183 -49.75 48.49 36.61
C ALA A 183 -49.65 48.19 35.11
N GLU A 184 -49.78 49.22 34.25
CA GLU A 184 -49.64 49.04 32.81
C GLU A 184 -48.19 48.73 32.42
N LYS A 185 -47.21 49.37 33.08
CA LYS A 185 -45.79 49.11 32.87
C LYS A 185 -45.43 47.67 33.24
N ASP A 186 -45.89 47.19 34.39
CA ASP A 186 -45.68 45.82 34.86
C ASP A 186 -46.35 44.81 33.91
N ARG A 187 -47.57 45.11 33.42
CA ARG A 187 -48.23 44.28 32.39
C ARG A 187 -47.39 44.19 31.12
N ARG A 188 -46.85 45.32 30.64
CA ARG A 188 -46.07 45.37 29.40
C ARG A 188 -44.73 44.63 29.53
N VAL A 189 -44.06 44.73 30.68
CA VAL A 189 -42.84 43.97 30.97
C VAL A 189 -43.14 42.46 30.96
N LYS A 190 -44.26 42.02 31.55
CA LYS A 190 -44.64 40.60 31.55
C LYS A 190 -44.90 40.07 30.13
N GLU A 191 -45.69 40.78 29.34
CA GLU A 191 -45.97 40.43 27.93
C GLU A 191 -44.68 40.38 27.09
N MET A 192 -43.79 41.36 27.26
CA MET A 192 -42.49 41.40 26.58
C MET A 192 -41.61 40.21 26.99
N ASN A 193 -41.51 39.89 28.28
CA ASN A 193 -40.71 38.77 28.77
C ASN A 193 -41.22 37.44 28.22
N GLU A 194 -42.53 37.23 28.16
CA GLU A 194 -43.14 36.04 27.58
C GLU A 194 -42.82 35.91 26.08
N LYS A 195 -42.95 37.01 25.33
CA LYS A 195 -42.58 37.07 23.91
C LYS A 195 -41.09 36.76 23.70
N ASN A 196 -40.21 37.35 24.52
CA ASN A 196 -38.77 37.12 24.45
C ASN A 196 -38.42 35.67 24.77
N LEU A 197 -39.03 35.05 25.78
CA LEU A 197 -38.79 33.65 26.13
C LEU A 197 -39.12 32.71 24.96
N LYS A 198 -40.29 32.90 24.33
CA LYS A 198 -40.72 32.09 23.19
C LYS A 198 -39.77 32.23 22.00
N MET A 199 -39.38 33.46 21.67
CA MET A 199 -38.47 33.73 20.56
C MET A 199 -37.05 33.20 20.84
N PHE A 200 -36.51 33.39 22.05
CA PHE A 200 -35.20 32.86 22.42
C PHE A 200 -35.15 31.33 22.40
N PHE A 201 -36.24 30.67 22.79
CA PHE A 201 -36.36 29.23 22.71
C PHE A 201 -36.31 28.74 21.25
N GLU A 202 -37.10 29.33 20.36
CA GLU A 202 -37.10 28.97 18.95
C GLU A 202 -35.77 29.25 18.25
N GLU A 203 -35.11 30.37 18.57
CA GLU A 203 -33.76 30.67 18.07
C GLU A 203 -32.73 29.61 18.50
N ARG A 204 -32.75 29.23 19.79
CA ARG A 204 -31.85 28.19 20.31
C ARG A 204 -32.12 26.83 19.67
N LYS A 205 -33.40 26.46 19.52
CA LYS A 205 -33.81 25.24 18.84
C LYS A 205 -33.34 25.23 17.38
N ARG A 206 -33.53 26.34 16.66
CA ARG A 206 -33.07 26.47 15.27
C ARG A 206 -31.54 26.37 15.17
N LEU A 207 -30.81 27.02 16.07
CA LEU A 207 -29.35 26.94 16.09
C LEU A 207 -28.85 25.53 16.42
N ALA A 208 -29.49 24.83 17.37
CA ALA A 208 -29.15 23.45 17.72
C ALA A 208 -29.36 22.50 16.54
N ILE A 209 -30.51 22.58 15.86
CA ILE A 209 -30.80 21.78 14.65
C ILE A 209 -29.80 22.08 13.54
N LYS A 210 -29.47 23.36 13.32
CA LYS A 210 -28.46 23.77 12.35
C LYS A 210 -27.11 23.15 12.71
N SER A 211 -26.63 23.33 13.94
CA SER A 211 -25.38 22.78 14.46
C SER A 211 -25.28 21.27 14.21
N GLN A 212 -26.31 20.52 14.61
CA GLN A 212 -26.38 19.08 14.40
C GLN A 212 -26.27 18.70 12.91
N LYS A 213 -27.04 19.37 12.04
CA LYS A 213 -26.99 19.11 10.60
C LYS A 213 -25.60 19.39 10.00
N HIS A 214 -24.91 20.42 10.47
CA HIS A 214 -23.55 20.73 10.02
C HIS A 214 -22.56 19.64 10.43
N GLU A 215 -22.65 19.13 11.66
CA GLU A 215 -21.81 18.03 12.14
C GLU A 215 -22.08 16.73 11.38
N GLU A 216 -23.36 16.38 11.16
CA GLU A 216 -23.77 15.20 10.40
C GLU A 216 -23.27 15.24 8.95
N GLN A 217 -23.40 16.38 8.28
CA GLN A 217 -22.89 16.56 6.91
C GLN A 217 -21.37 16.43 6.83
N LEU A 218 -20.66 16.96 7.83
CA LEU A 218 -19.20 16.83 7.87
C LEU A 218 -18.78 15.38 8.13
N SER A 219 -19.43 14.72 9.08
CA SER A 219 -19.19 13.30 9.39
C SER A 219 -19.45 12.40 8.18
N LYS A 220 -20.56 12.62 7.46
CA LYS A 220 -20.85 11.89 6.21
C LYS A 220 -19.76 12.07 5.16
N ARG A 221 -19.27 13.29 4.97
CA ARG A 221 -18.16 13.56 4.03
C ARG A 221 -16.86 12.89 4.48
N HIS A 222 -16.59 12.83 5.78
CA HIS A 222 -15.43 12.11 6.33
C HIS A 222 -15.53 10.61 6.04
N GLN A 223 -16.70 10.02 6.23
CA GLN A 223 -16.97 8.62 5.90
C GLN A 223 -16.72 8.33 4.41
N GLU A 224 -17.27 9.16 3.51
CA GLU A 224 -17.07 9.02 2.06
C GLU A 224 -15.58 9.11 1.66
N GLN A 225 -14.79 9.93 2.34
CA GLN A 225 -13.34 10.04 2.11
C GLN A 225 -12.60 8.76 2.54
N CYS A 226 -12.98 8.16 3.67
CA CYS A 226 -12.40 6.90 4.12
C CYS A 226 -12.72 5.77 3.14
N GLU A 227 -13.98 5.65 2.71
CA GLU A 227 -14.40 4.65 1.72
C GLU A 227 -13.70 4.82 0.38
N ALA A 228 -13.47 6.07 -0.06
CA ALA A 228 -12.72 6.34 -1.27
C ALA A 228 -11.25 5.88 -1.15
N LEU A 229 -10.61 6.16 -0.01
CA LEU A 229 -9.24 5.72 0.25
C LEU A 229 -9.13 4.18 0.28
N GLU A 230 -10.09 3.49 0.89
CA GLU A 230 -10.16 2.03 0.90
C GLU A 230 -10.33 1.45 -0.51
N LYS A 231 -11.22 2.03 -1.32
CA LYS A 231 -11.42 1.61 -2.71
C LYS A 231 -10.14 1.77 -3.54
N ASP A 232 -9.43 2.88 -3.35
CA ASP A 232 -8.14 3.11 -4.01
C ASP A 232 -7.09 2.09 -3.59
N ALA A 233 -7.02 1.76 -2.29
CA ALA A 233 -6.11 0.73 -1.78
C ALA A 233 -6.40 -0.65 -2.38
N VAL A 234 -7.68 -1.04 -2.45
CA VAL A 234 -8.11 -2.31 -3.07
C VAL A 234 -7.75 -2.34 -4.57
N LYS A 235 -7.91 -1.21 -5.27
CA LYS A 235 -7.55 -1.10 -6.69
C LYS A 235 -6.05 -1.33 -6.89
N VAL A 236 -5.21 -0.70 -6.08
CA VAL A 236 -3.74 -0.88 -6.12
C VAL A 236 -3.39 -2.34 -5.81
N TRP A 237 -4.05 -2.94 -4.82
CA TRP A 237 -3.82 -4.34 -4.45
C TRP A 237 -4.17 -5.31 -5.58
N ARG A 238 -5.28 -5.07 -6.29
CA ARG A 238 -5.69 -5.88 -7.46
C ARG A 238 -4.64 -5.81 -8.57
N ILE A 239 -4.17 -4.62 -8.90
CA ILE A 239 -3.12 -4.43 -9.91
C ILE A 239 -1.85 -5.21 -9.52
N ASN A 240 -1.46 -5.19 -8.24
CA ASN A 240 -0.29 -5.94 -7.76
C ASN A 240 -0.48 -7.47 -7.75
N ARG A 241 -1.72 -7.96 -7.70
CA ARG A 241 -2.03 -9.40 -7.83
C ARG A 241 -1.92 -9.86 -9.28
N ASP A 242 -2.27 -8.99 -10.22
CA ASP A 242 -2.35 -9.31 -11.65
C ASP A 242 -1.04 -8.97 -12.41
N SER A 243 -0.02 -8.44 -11.71
CA SER A 243 1.31 -8.08 -12.25
C SER A 243 2.38 -9.09 -11.87
#